data_AF-A0AAW9AB21-F1
#
_entry.id   AF-A0AAW9AB21-F1
#
_cell.length_a   1.000
_cell.length_b   1.000
_cell.length_c   1.000
_cell.angle_alpha   90.00
_cell.angle_beta   90.00
_cell.angle_gamma   90.00
#
_symmetry.space_group_name_H-M   'P 1'
#
loop_
_entity.id
_entity.type
_entity.pdbx_description
1 polymer ?
#
loop_
_entity_poly.entity_id
_entity_poly.type
_entity_poly.pdbx_seq_one_letter_code
_entity_poly.pdbx_strand_id
1 'polypeptide(L)'
;MKKGKLSVIGFVSLLLVVASLFLFKQVSGIEKEDINRGSNLSQGEKHELEILMGQISQSLHDGNYGIILDHAVLPNENIEIIVKLGSEVDKKTKKEILQIATDVIKQNGFDSDLFQFNITSFYNSEKVGNHFSQRLSYNDLMGEIMQSLNAKGFDVAVQGKVSSDKNVEISLVLPEGKFDEKTKKEVQQLATDVIEKNNFETEIFQFNITSYINKDD
;
A
#
# COMPACT_ATOMS: atom_id res chain seq x y z
N MET A 1 65.36 3.77 -22.18
CA MET A 1 64.01 3.60 -21.60
C MET A 1 63.24 2.55 -22.40
N LYS A 2 62.98 1.36 -21.83
CA LYS A 2 62.08 0.35 -22.40
C LYS A 2 60.83 0.31 -21.51
N LYS A 3 59.67 0.71 -22.05
CA LYS A 3 58.38 0.65 -21.34
C LYS A 3 57.74 -0.73 -21.54
N GLY A 4 57.34 -1.35 -20.42
CA GLY A 4 56.92 -2.73 -20.32
C GLY A 4 55.54 -3.01 -20.92
N LYS A 5 55.42 -4.18 -21.55
CA LYS A 5 54.16 -4.83 -21.88
C LYS A 5 53.67 -5.53 -20.61
N LEU A 6 52.77 -4.91 -19.86
CA LEU A 6 52.03 -5.60 -18.80
C LEU A 6 50.53 -5.29 -18.94
N SER A 7 49.76 -6.39 -18.96
CA SER A 7 48.38 -6.47 -18.49
C SER A 7 47.26 -5.92 -19.37
N VAL A 8 47.11 -6.46 -20.59
CA VAL A 8 45.78 -6.52 -21.24
C VAL A 8 45.07 -7.84 -20.91
N ILE A 9 45.83 -8.92 -20.69
CA ILE A 9 45.29 -10.27 -20.43
C ILE A 9 44.66 -10.39 -19.04
N GLY A 10 45.16 -9.65 -18.04
CA GLY A 10 44.60 -9.67 -16.67
C GLY A 10 43.20 -9.04 -16.57
N PHE A 11 42.93 -7.99 -17.34
CA PHE A 11 41.65 -7.28 -17.29
C PHE A 11 40.50 -8.06 -17.93
N VAL A 12 40.77 -8.81 -19.00
CA VAL A 12 39.74 -9.62 -19.69
C VAL A 12 39.33 -10.82 -18.83
N SER A 13 40.28 -11.42 -18.10
CA SER A 13 39.98 -12.54 -17.20
C SER A 13 39.11 -12.12 -15.99
N LEU A 14 39.29 -10.90 -15.48
CA LEU A 14 38.51 -10.41 -14.34
C LEU A 14 37.04 -10.13 -14.72
N LEU A 15 36.80 -9.62 -15.93
CA LEU A 15 35.45 -9.38 -16.45
C LEU A 15 34.64 -10.66 -16.66
N LEU A 16 35.29 -11.75 -17.10
CA LEU A 16 34.63 -13.06 -17.27
C LEU A 16 34.18 -13.67 -15.93
N VAL A 17 34.96 -13.50 -14.86
CA VAL A 17 34.60 -14.00 -13.53
C VAL A 17 33.40 -13.22 -12.97
N VAL A 18 33.37 -11.89 -13.11
CA VAL A 18 32.23 -11.06 -12.65
C VAL A 18 30.96 -11.37 -13.44
N ALA A 19 31.05 -11.58 -14.75
CA ALA A 19 29.90 -11.96 -15.57
C ALA A 19 29.34 -13.33 -15.18
N SER A 20 30.20 -14.29 -14.85
CA SER A 20 29.77 -15.63 -14.41
C SER A 20 29.05 -15.61 -13.05
N LEU A 21 29.44 -14.72 -12.12
CA LEU A 21 28.76 -14.50 -10.85
C LEU A 21 27.38 -13.86 -11.01
N PHE A 22 27.22 -12.97 -12.00
CA PHE A 22 25.91 -12.37 -12.33
C PHE A 22 24.93 -13.38 -12.91
N LEU A 23 25.40 -14.30 -13.76
CA LEU A 23 24.56 -15.36 -14.33
C LEU A 23 24.19 -16.43 -13.28
N PHE A 24 25.09 -16.72 -12.32
CA PHE A 24 24.79 -17.67 -11.25
C PHE A 24 23.69 -17.17 -10.30
N LYS A 25 23.65 -15.85 -10.02
CA LYS A 25 22.54 -15.24 -9.26
C LYS A 25 21.19 -15.31 -9.97
N GLN A 26 21.17 -15.35 -11.31
CA GLN A 26 19.93 -15.41 -12.08
C GLN A 26 19.39 -16.85 -12.23
N VAL A 27 20.25 -17.86 -12.06
CA VAL A 27 19.90 -19.28 -12.25
C VAL A 27 19.57 -20.00 -10.93
N SER A 28 19.99 -19.50 -9.76
CA SER A 28 19.70 -20.13 -8.47
C SER A 28 18.34 -19.75 -7.85
N GLY A 29 17.35 -19.41 -8.67
CA GLY A 29 15.97 -19.14 -8.24
C GLY A 29 15.15 -20.41 -8.04
N ILE A 30 15.54 -21.23 -7.06
CA ILE A 30 14.69 -22.15 -6.32
C ILE A 30 14.55 -21.46 -4.96
N GLU A 31 13.40 -20.98 -4.50
CA GLU A 31 12.17 -21.73 -4.23
C GLU A 31 10.90 -20.98 -4.64
N LYS A 32 9.88 -21.75 -5.03
CA LYS A 32 8.48 -21.32 -4.95
C LYS A 32 8.12 -21.28 -3.47
N GLU A 33 8.07 -20.09 -2.89
CA GLU A 33 7.41 -19.85 -1.61
C GLU A 33 6.19 -18.94 -1.79
N ASP A 34 5.27 -19.11 -0.85
CA ASP A 34 3.84 -18.93 -0.94
C ASP A 34 3.29 -17.59 -1.45
N ILE A 35 2.15 -17.77 -2.13
CA ILE A 35 1.18 -16.78 -2.55
C ILE A 35 0.53 -16.17 -1.31
N ASN A 36 1.07 -15.08 -0.76
CA ASN A 36 0.34 -14.09 0.05
C ASN A 36 1.28 -13.00 0.57
N ARG A 37 1.06 -11.73 0.21
CA ARG A 37 1.56 -10.57 0.98
C ARG A 37 1.01 -9.27 0.39
N GLY A 38 -0.06 -8.74 0.98
CA GLY A 38 -0.42 -7.32 0.88
C GLY A 38 0.71 -6.44 1.41
N SER A 39 0.97 -5.32 0.73
CA SER A 39 2.09 -4.37 0.87
C SER A 39 3.51 -4.96 0.72
N ASN A 40 4.40 -4.22 0.03
CA ASN A 40 5.81 -4.59 -0.16
C ASN A 40 6.64 -4.50 1.14
N LEU A 41 6.07 -3.97 2.22
CA LEU A 41 6.71 -3.95 3.53
C LEU A 41 6.86 -5.38 4.06
N SER A 42 8.06 -5.71 4.49
CA SER A 42 8.34 -6.89 5.30
C SER A 42 7.53 -6.85 6.60
N GLN A 43 7.36 -8.01 7.24
CA GLN A 43 6.67 -8.09 8.54
C GLN A 43 7.34 -7.22 9.61
N GLY A 44 8.67 -7.06 9.55
CA GLY A 44 9.41 -6.17 10.43
C GLY A 44 9.04 -4.70 10.20
N GLU A 45 9.07 -4.25 8.95
CA GLU A 45 8.71 -2.87 8.59
C GLU A 45 7.25 -2.53 8.94
N LYS A 46 6.33 -3.49 8.79
CA LYS A 46 4.94 -3.33 9.25
C LYS A 46 4.86 -3.13 10.75
N HIS A 47 5.59 -3.94 11.52
CA HIS A 47 5.61 -3.83 12.97
C HIS A 47 6.19 -2.48 13.43
N GLU A 48 7.27 -2.03 12.80
CA GLU A 48 7.88 -0.72 13.06
C GLU A 48 6.93 0.43 12.73
N LEU A 49 6.19 0.33 11.61
CA LEU A 49 5.18 1.30 11.24
C LEU A 49 4.04 1.36 12.27
N GLU A 50 3.52 0.22 12.73
CA GLU A 50 2.49 0.19 13.78
C GLU A 50 2.96 0.85 15.09
N ILE A 51 4.22 0.62 15.49
CA ILE A 51 4.82 1.27 16.65
C ILE A 51 4.86 2.79 16.45
N LEU A 52 5.34 3.24 15.28
CA LEU A 52 5.41 4.66 14.93
C LEU A 52 4.02 5.31 14.96
N MET A 53 3.02 4.66 14.38
CA MET A 53 1.62 5.13 14.39
C MET A 53 1.09 5.26 15.82
N GLY A 54 1.38 4.29 16.70
CA GLY A 54 1.03 4.36 18.12
C GLY A 54 1.65 5.57 18.83
N GLN A 55 2.92 5.87 18.56
CA GLN A 55 3.62 7.01 19.15
C GLN A 55 3.10 8.36 18.62
N ILE A 56 2.77 8.45 17.32
CA ILE A 56 2.14 9.63 16.73
C ILE A 56 0.78 9.85 17.40
N SER A 57 -0.03 8.79 17.54
CA SER A 57 -1.34 8.87 18.20
C SER A 57 -1.21 9.37 19.63
N GLN A 58 -0.26 8.84 20.40
CA GLN A 58 -0.01 9.29 21.78
C GLN A 58 0.39 10.77 21.83
N SER A 59 1.33 11.20 20.97
CA SER A 59 1.82 12.58 20.95
C SER A 59 0.72 13.58 20.57
N LEU A 60 -0.16 13.21 19.65
CA LEU A 60 -1.33 14.02 19.29
C LEU A 60 -2.38 14.04 20.42
N HIS A 61 -2.56 12.92 21.12
CA HIS A 61 -3.42 12.87 22.30
C HIS A 61 -2.90 13.78 23.42
N ASP A 62 -1.59 13.77 23.69
CA ASP A 62 -0.94 14.66 24.66
C ASP A 62 -1.07 16.14 24.26
N GLY A 63 -1.16 16.41 22.95
CA GLY A 63 -1.52 17.71 22.37
C GLY A 63 -3.01 18.09 22.50
N ASN A 64 -3.81 17.27 23.19
CA ASN A 64 -5.26 17.41 23.40
C ASN A 64 -6.09 17.36 22.10
N TYR A 65 -5.65 16.57 21.13
CA TYR A 65 -6.41 16.33 19.90
C TYR A 65 -7.23 15.03 20.00
N GLY A 66 -8.55 15.14 19.91
CA GLY A 66 -9.46 14.00 19.74
C GLY A 66 -9.44 13.52 18.30
N ILE A 67 -8.63 12.49 18.00
CA ILE A 67 -8.34 12.04 16.65
C ILE A 67 -8.65 10.56 16.40
N ILE A 68 -8.93 10.24 15.14
CA ILE A 68 -8.68 8.92 14.58
C ILE A 68 -7.42 9.03 13.72
N LEU A 69 -6.48 8.11 13.94
CA LEU A 69 -5.24 8.01 13.20
C LEU A 69 -5.25 6.68 12.45
N ASP A 70 -5.01 6.73 11.15
CA ASP A 70 -4.85 5.56 10.29
C ASP A 70 -3.70 5.80 9.29
N HIS A 71 -3.33 4.77 8.54
CA HIS A 71 -2.32 4.88 7.51
C HIS A 71 -2.62 4.04 6.27
N ALA A 72 -1.98 4.41 5.17
CA ALA A 72 -1.99 3.66 3.92
C ALA A 72 -0.58 3.64 3.32
N VAL A 73 -0.12 2.46 2.90
CA VAL A 73 1.05 2.36 2.04
C VAL A 73 0.61 2.68 0.62
N LEU A 74 1.21 3.69 0.01
CA LEU A 74 0.89 4.14 -1.33
C LEU A 74 1.64 3.31 -2.37
N PRO A 75 1.21 3.37 -3.64
CA PRO A 75 1.85 2.59 -4.68
C PRO A 75 3.31 2.99 -4.94
N ASN A 76 3.69 4.24 -4.68
CA ASN A 76 5.09 4.69 -4.70
C ASN A 76 5.89 4.33 -3.43
N GLU A 77 5.34 3.47 -2.56
CA GLU A 77 5.91 3.04 -1.28
C GLU A 77 5.98 4.14 -0.20
N ASN A 78 5.53 5.36 -0.51
CA ASN A 78 5.32 6.38 0.52
C ASN A 78 4.17 5.97 1.45
N ILE A 79 4.19 6.50 2.67
CA ILE A 79 3.17 6.25 3.67
C ILE A 79 2.27 7.48 3.78
N GLU A 80 0.98 7.31 3.52
CA GLU A 80 -0.03 8.32 3.85
C GLU A 80 -0.49 8.13 5.29
N ILE A 81 -0.31 9.16 6.11
CA ILE A 81 -0.88 9.26 7.46
C ILE A 81 -2.19 10.03 7.37
N ILE A 82 -3.27 9.39 7.81
CA ILE A 82 -4.62 9.94 7.78
C ILE A 82 -5.01 10.35 9.20
N VAL A 83 -5.24 11.64 9.40
CA VAL A 83 -5.66 12.20 10.70
C VAL A 83 -7.06 12.79 10.56
N LYS A 84 -8.05 12.21 11.25
CA LYS A 84 -9.43 12.70 11.29
C LYS A 84 -9.75 13.29 12.66
N LEU A 85 -10.10 14.58 12.68
CA LEU A 85 -10.40 15.32 13.91
C LEU A 85 -11.89 15.42 14.21
N GLY A 86 -12.22 15.30 15.50
CA GLY A 86 -13.52 15.53 16.10
C GLY A 86 -14.04 16.99 16.09
N SER A 87 -13.31 17.91 15.48
CA SER A 87 -13.63 19.36 15.45
C SER A 87 -13.20 19.96 14.11
N GLU A 88 -13.68 21.16 13.78
CA GLU A 88 -13.19 21.88 12.60
C GLU A 88 -11.67 22.06 12.64
N VAL A 89 -11.06 21.91 11.47
CA VAL A 89 -9.61 21.97 11.32
C VAL A 89 -9.24 23.24 10.58
N ASP A 90 -8.69 24.20 11.31
CA ASP A 90 -8.13 25.42 10.73
C ASP A 90 -6.66 25.22 10.29
N LYS A 91 -6.08 26.24 9.62
CA LYS A 91 -4.71 26.18 9.12
C LYS A 91 -3.66 26.06 10.24
N LYS A 92 -3.94 26.60 11.43
CA LYS A 92 -3.03 26.55 12.59
C LYS A 92 -3.01 25.14 13.15
N THR A 93 -4.18 24.55 13.39
CA THR A 93 -4.33 23.16 13.82
C THR A 93 -3.65 22.18 12.86
N LYS A 94 -3.82 22.34 11.54
CA LYS A 94 -3.10 21.48 10.56
C LYS A 94 -1.59 21.55 10.73
N LYS A 95 -1.04 22.76 10.91
CA LYS A 95 0.40 22.96 11.07
C LYS A 95 0.91 22.33 12.37
N GLU A 96 0.17 22.47 13.46
CA GLU A 96 0.55 21.89 14.76
C GLU A 96 0.55 20.36 14.72
N ILE A 97 -0.48 19.75 14.15
CA ILE A 97 -0.56 18.28 13.97
C ILE A 97 0.56 17.77 13.08
N LEU A 98 0.79 18.44 11.94
CA LEU A 98 1.87 18.10 11.03
C LEU A 98 3.23 18.18 11.73
N GLN A 99 3.46 19.21 12.53
CA GLN A 99 4.70 19.39 13.28
C GLN A 99 4.89 18.27 14.30
N ILE A 100 3.88 17.98 15.12
CA ILE A 100 3.94 16.90 16.13
C ILE A 100 4.28 15.57 15.47
N ALA A 101 3.54 15.19 14.42
CA ALA A 101 3.77 13.91 13.75
C ALA A 101 5.15 13.85 13.07
N THR A 102 5.57 14.93 12.42
CA THR A 102 6.91 15.01 11.79
C THR A 102 8.02 14.90 12.83
N ASP A 103 7.86 15.50 14.01
CA ASP A 103 8.84 15.41 15.09
C ASP A 103 8.96 13.98 15.62
N VAL A 104 7.85 13.27 15.79
CA VAL A 104 7.85 11.85 16.18
C VAL A 104 8.53 10.97 15.13
N ILE A 105 8.24 11.19 13.84
CA ILE A 105 8.88 10.46 12.72
C ILE A 105 10.40 10.64 12.78
N LYS A 106 10.86 11.89 12.90
CA LYS A 106 12.30 12.21 12.97
C LYS A 106 12.96 11.66 14.23
N GLN A 107 12.28 11.72 15.37
CA GLN A 107 12.79 11.17 16.64
C GLN A 107 13.01 9.66 16.59
N ASN A 108 12.20 8.95 15.81
CA ASN A 108 12.36 7.51 15.59
C ASN A 108 13.32 7.18 14.42
N GLY A 109 13.97 8.18 13.83
CA GLY A 109 14.99 7.98 12.80
C GLY A 109 14.45 7.66 11.40
N PHE A 110 13.16 7.85 11.17
CA PHE A 110 12.56 7.69 9.85
C PHE A 110 12.81 8.92 8.97
N ASP A 111 12.90 8.70 7.66
CA ASP A 111 12.92 9.78 6.67
C ASP A 111 11.51 10.39 6.55
N SER A 112 11.37 11.66 6.90
CA SER A 112 10.09 12.37 6.84
C SER A 112 9.55 12.54 5.42
N ASP A 113 10.41 12.48 4.40
CA ASP A 113 10.00 12.66 3.00
C ASP A 113 9.23 11.44 2.46
N LEU A 114 9.29 10.30 3.15
CA LEU A 114 8.48 9.12 2.86
C LEU A 114 7.03 9.25 3.32
N PHE A 115 6.72 10.25 4.16
CA PHE A 115 5.40 10.41 4.76
C PHE A 115 4.66 11.59 4.13
N GLN A 116 3.40 11.35 3.77
CA GLN A 116 2.46 12.40 3.40
C GLN A 116 1.28 12.43 4.37
N PHE A 117 0.71 13.61 4.59
CA PHE A 117 -0.31 13.81 5.61
C PHE A 117 -1.64 14.25 5.03
N ASN A 118 -2.69 13.54 5.41
CA ASN A 118 -4.07 13.89 5.10
C ASN A 118 -4.81 14.24 6.40
N ILE A 119 -4.86 15.53 6.71
CA ILE A 119 -5.45 16.07 7.95
C ILE A 119 -6.81 16.69 7.64
N THR A 120 -7.85 16.07 8.19
CA THR A 120 -9.26 16.36 7.90
C THR A 120 -10.09 16.40 9.17
N SER A 121 -11.34 16.85 9.08
CA SER A 121 -12.30 16.75 10.18
C SER A 121 -13.58 16.06 9.73
N PHE A 122 -14.31 15.49 10.70
CA PHE A 122 -15.65 14.96 10.45
C PHE A 122 -16.64 16.03 9.97
N TYR A 123 -16.35 17.32 10.21
CA TYR A 123 -17.22 18.44 9.85
C TYR A 123 -16.91 19.09 8.48
N ASN A 124 -15.69 18.92 7.96
CA ASN A 124 -15.26 19.55 6.70
C ASN A 124 -15.33 18.61 5.49
N SER A 125 -15.91 17.41 5.63
CA SER A 125 -15.99 16.43 4.55
C SER A 125 -16.84 16.88 3.36
N GLU A 126 -17.72 17.88 3.51
CA GLU A 126 -18.66 18.32 2.46
C GLU A 126 -18.33 19.69 1.81
N LYS A 127 -17.44 20.51 2.38
CA LYS A 127 -17.39 21.95 2.04
C LYS A 127 -16.29 22.43 1.09
N VAL A 128 -15.36 21.60 0.68
CA VAL A 128 -14.35 21.97 -0.31
C VAL A 128 -14.15 20.76 -1.20
N GLY A 129 -13.97 20.95 -2.51
CA GLY A 129 -13.62 19.91 -3.50
C GLY A 129 -12.26 19.25 -3.23
N ASN A 130 -12.03 18.88 -1.99
CA ASN A 130 -10.89 18.21 -1.44
C ASN A 130 -11.26 16.73 -1.42
N HIS A 131 -11.22 16.10 -2.58
CA HIS A 131 -11.62 14.71 -2.82
C HIS A 131 -10.94 13.71 -1.86
N PHE A 132 -9.85 14.12 -1.20
CA PHE A 132 -9.11 13.36 -0.20
C PHE A 132 -9.75 13.35 1.21
N SER A 133 -10.70 14.22 1.55
CA SER A 133 -11.23 14.31 2.91
C SER A 133 -12.26 13.23 3.28
N GLN A 134 -12.72 12.47 2.31
CA GLN A 134 -13.62 11.33 2.48
C GLN A 134 -12.96 9.99 2.14
N ARG A 135 -11.70 10.03 1.70
CA ARG A 135 -11.01 8.82 1.24
C ARG A 135 -10.82 7.86 2.41
N LEU A 136 -11.34 6.66 2.22
CA LEU A 136 -11.12 5.53 3.11
C LEU A 136 -9.63 5.15 3.12
N SER A 137 -9.14 4.46 4.14
CA SER A 137 -7.87 3.75 3.98
C SER A 137 -8.05 2.61 2.96
N TYR A 138 -6.96 2.05 2.42
CA TYR A 138 -7.09 0.90 1.52
C TYR A 138 -7.77 -0.29 2.21
N ASN A 139 -7.56 -0.47 3.52
CA ASN A 139 -8.22 -1.52 4.30
C ASN A 139 -9.73 -1.28 4.41
N ASP A 140 -10.14 -0.05 4.73
CA ASP A 140 -11.56 0.33 4.75
C ASP A 140 -12.20 0.20 3.37
N LEU A 141 -11.48 0.56 2.30
CA LEU A 141 -11.93 0.39 0.91
C LEU A 141 -12.16 -1.10 0.58
N MET A 142 -11.27 -2.01 1.01
CA MET A 142 -11.50 -3.45 0.81
C MET A 142 -12.76 -3.92 1.57
N GLY A 143 -12.98 -3.39 2.78
CA GLY A 143 -14.18 -3.65 3.57
C GLY A 143 -15.47 -3.21 2.85
N GLU A 144 -15.49 -2.00 2.29
CA GLU A 144 -16.64 -1.47 1.54
C GLU A 144 -16.90 -2.25 0.23
N ILE A 145 -15.84 -2.67 -0.47
CA ILE A 145 -15.97 -3.54 -1.66
C ILE A 145 -16.62 -4.86 -1.25
N MET A 146 -16.12 -5.51 -0.19
CA MET A 146 -16.68 -6.76 0.32
C MET A 146 -18.15 -6.59 0.72
N GLN A 147 -18.48 -5.52 1.45
CA GLN A 147 -19.85 -5.25 1.88
C GLN A 147 -20.79 -5.03 0.69
N SER A 148 -20.34 -4.28 -0.32
CA SER A 148 -21.14 -4.00 -1.52
C SER A 148 -21.40 -5.26 -2.34
N LEU A 149 -20.41 -6.14 -2.47
CA LEU A 149 -20.54 -7.44 -3.14
C LEU A 149 -21.49 -8.37 -2.37
N ASN A 150 -21.33 -8.46 -1.05
CA ASN A 150 -22.20 -9.26 -0.18
C ASN A 150 -23.65 -8.79 -0.22
N ALA A 151 -23.90 -7.47 -0.27
CA ALA A 151 -25.24 -6.90 -0.39
C ALA A 151 -25.94 -7.27 -1.72
N LYS A 152 -25.17 -7.60 -2.76
CA LYS A 152 -25.66 -8.10 -4.04
C LYS A 152 -25.76 -9.64 -4.09
N GLY A 153 -25.47 -10.32 -2.98
CA GLY A 153 -25.56 -11.78 -2.86
C GLY A 153 -24.33 -12.52 -3.41
N PHE A 154 -23.22 -11.83 -3.64
CA PHE A 154 -21.94 -12.45 -3.93
C PHE A 154 -21.23 -12.73 -2.61
N ASP A 155 -20.95 -14.00 -2.30
CA ASP A 155 -20.17 -14.40 -1.14
C ASP A 155 -18.69 -14.42 -1.55
N VAL A 156 -18.03 -13.27 -1.45
CA VAL A 156 -16.69 -13.02 -2.04
C VAL A 156 -15.70 -12.68 -0.93
N ALA A 157 -14.52 -13.32 -0.97
CA ALA A 157 -13.39 -12.83 -0.21
C ALA A 157 -12.65 -11.75 -1.01
N VAL A 158 -12.44 -10.60 -0.39
CA VAL A 158 -11.75 -9.44 -0.99
C VAL A 158 -10.43 -9.22 -0.27
N GLN A 159 -9.35 -9.09 -1.04
CA GLN A 159 -8.03 -8.76 -0.49
C GLN A 159 -7.36 -7.70 -1.37
N GLY A 160 -6.72 -6.70 -0.74
CA GLY A 160 -5.97 -5.66 -1.42
C GLY A 160 -4.47 -5.82 -1.18
N LYS A 161 -3.67 -5.70 -2.25
CA LYS A 161 -2.21 -5.69 -2.20
C LYS A 161 -1.67 -4.54 -3.02
N VAL A 162 -0.80 -3.74 -2.43
CA VAL A 162 0.07 -2.83 -3.22
C VAL A 162 1.17 -3.65 -3.88
N SER A 163 1.28 -3.56 -5.21
CA SER A 163 2.31 -4.20 -6.03
C SER A 163 3.53 -3.28 -6.21
N SER A 164 4.69 -3.86 -6.55
CA SER A 164 5.94 -3.15 -6.85
C SER A 164 5.85 -2.13 -7.97
N ASP A 165 4.89 -2.29 -8.87
CA ASP A 165 4.76 -1.47 -10.08
C ASP A 165 3.88 -0.25 -9.86
N LYS A 166 3.66 0.14 -8.61
CA LYS A 166 2.79 1.24 -8.21
C LYS A 166 1.33 1.07 -8.60
N ASN A 167 0.87 -0.18 -8.66
CA ASN A 167 -0.55 -0.53 -8.79
C ASN A 167 -1.05 -1.25 -7.53
N VAL A 168 -2.34 -1.17 -7.26
CA VAL A 168 -3.04 -1.92 -6.21
C VAL A 168 -3.75 -3.11 -6.85
N GLU A 169 -3.23 -4.30 -6.59
CA GLU A 169 -3.89 -5.54 -6.97
C GLU A 169 -5.03 -5.84 -5.97
N ILE A 170 -6.25 -5.98 -6.47
CA ILE A 170 -7.40 -6.45 -5.71
C ILE A 170 -7.68 -7.89 -6.13
N SER A 171 -7.50 -8.81 -5.19
CA SER A 171 -7.88 -10.20 -5.33
C SER A 171 -9.34 -10.39 -4.90
N LEU A 172 -10.18 -10.86 -5.82
CA LEU A 172 -11.58 -11.21 -5.58
C LEU A 172 -11.73 -12.73 -5.76
N VAL A 173 -11.99 -13.44 -4.67
CA VAL A 173 -12.12 -14.90 -4.69
C VAL A 173 -13.61 -15.27 -4.67
N LEU A 174 -14.07 -15.82 -5.79
CA LEU A 174 -15.45 -16.23 -5.99
C LEU A 174 -15.68 -17.70 -5.59
N PRO A 175 -16.91 -18.07 -5.19
CA PRO A 175 -17.31 -19.46 -5.07
C PRO A 175 -17.21 -20.17 -6.43
N GLU A 176 -16.84 -21.46 -6.44
CA GLU A 176 -16.67 -22.27 -7.66
C GLU A 176 -17.91 -22.22 -8.58
N GLY A 177 -19.11 -22.31 -8.00
CA GLY A 177 -20.38 -22.24 -8.72
C GLY A 177 -20.77 -20.84 -9.24
N LYS A 178 -19.94 -19.82 -9.01
CA LYS A 178 -20.16 -18.43 -9.42
C LYS A 178 -18.97 -17.84 -10.21
N PHE A 179 -18.16 -18.69 -10.85
CA PHE A 179 -16.95 -18.27 -11.58
C PHE A 179 -17.14 -18.17 -13.11
N ASP A 180 -18.32 -17.76 -13.57
CA ASP A 180 -18.56 -17.49 -14.99
C ASP A 180 -18.16 -16.05 -15.40
N GLU A 181 -17.91 -15.83 -16.68
CA GLU A 181 -17.45 -14.54 -17.21
C GLU A 181 -18.43 -13.37 -16.97
N LYS A 182 -19.73 -13.64 -16.90
CA LYS A 182 -20.71 -12.59 -16.60
C LYS A 182 -20.57 -12.18 -15.14
N THR A 183 -20.49 -13.15 -14.23
CA THR A 183 -20.29 -12.88 -12.80
C THR A 183 -18.97 -12.15 -12.53
N LYS A 184 -17.86 -12.54 -13.18
CA LYS A 184 -16.56 -11.84 -13.05
C LYS A 184 -16.67 -10.36 -13.42
N LYS A 185 -17.31 -10.05 -14.55
CA LYS A 185 -17.52 -8.67 -14.99
C LYS A 185 -18.39 -7.88 -14.04
N GLU A 186 -19.47 -8.48 -13.53
CA GLU A 186 -20.38 -7.83 -12.59
C GLU A 186 -19.68 -7.51 -11.26
N VAL A 187 -18.92 -8.45 -10.73
CA VAL A 187 -18.13 -8.28 -9.50
C VAL A 187 -17.02 -7.24 -9.69
N GLN A 188 -16.32 -7.25 -10.83
CA GLN A 188 -15.32 -6.23 -11.15
C GLN A 188 -15.93 -4.83 -11.25
N GLN A 189 -17.08 -4.70 -11.91
CA GLN A 189 -17.79 -3.43 -12.05
C GLN A 189 -18.22 -2.90 -10.69
N LEU A 190 -18.83 -3.74 -9.85
CA LEU A 190 -19.25 -3.34 -8.50
C LEU A 190 -18.07 -2.88 -7.65
N ALA A 191 -16.94 -3.56 -7.72
CA ALA A 191 -15.74 -3.13 -7.01
C ALA A 191 -15.21 -1.79 -7.55
N THR A 192 -15.22 -1.60 -8.88
CA THR A 192 -14.82 -0.35 -9.53
C THR A 192 -15.73 0.81 -9.12
N ASP A 193 -17.05 0.62 -9.09
CA ASP A 193 -18.02 1.63 -8.68
C ASP A 193 -17.77 2.09 -7.23
N VAL A 194 -17.38 1.17 -6.33
CA VAL A 194 -17.03 1.49 -4.94
C VAL A 194 -15.74 2.30 -4.87
N ILE A 195 -14.73 1.97 -5.68
CA ILE A 195 -13.46 2.71 -5.76
C ILE A 195 -13.72 4.15 -6.23
N GLU A 196 -14.48 4.32 -7.31
CA GLU A 196 -14.86 5.64 -7.84
C GLU A 196 -15.65 6.45 -6.82
N LYS A 197 -16.68 5.83 -6.21
CA LYS A 197 -17.52 6.47 -5.19
C LYS A 197 -16.72 6.98 -4.00
N ASN A 198 -15.64 6.29 -3.63
CA ASN A 198 -14.77 6.67 -2.51
C ASN A 198 -13.58 7.56 -2.93
N ASN A 199 -13.63 8.15 -4.14
CA ASN A 199 -12.65 9.10 -4.67
C ASN A 199 -11.22 8.54 -4.81
N PHE A 200 -11.11 7.25 -5.12
CA PHE A 200 -9.84 6.66 -5.49
C PHE A 200 -9.64 6.72 -7.01
N GLU A 201 -8.40 6.93 -7.45
CA GLU A 201 -8.03 6.83 -8.87
C GLU A 201 -8.19 5.37 -9.31
N THR A 202 -9.11 5.05 -10.21
CA THR A 202 -9.36 3.66 -10.63
C THR A 202 -8.21 3.07 -11.44
N GLU A 203 -7.44 3.91 -12.14
CA GLU A 203 -6.35 3.50 -13.03
C GLU A 203 -5.21 2.77 -12.31
N ILE A 204 -5.03 3.03 -11.01
CA ILE A 204 -4.01 2.35 -10.22
C ILE A 204 -4.47 0.96 -9.75
N PHE A 205 -5.73 0.58 -9.92
CA PHE A 205 -6.25 -0.72 -9.45
C PHE A 205 -6.25 -1.76 -10.56
N GLN A 206 -5.76 -2.95 -10.21
CA GLN A 206 -5.78 -4.12 -11.09
C GLN A 206 -6.55 -5.24 -10.38
N PHE A 207 -7.45 -5.90 -11.10
CA PHE A 207 -8.28 -6.95 -10.53
C PHE A 207 -7.75 -8.33 -10.89
N ASN A 208 -7.57 -9.17 -9.88
CA ASN A 208 -7.29 -10.58 -10.02
C ASN A 208 -8.49 -11.37 -9.49
N ILE A 209 -9.29 -11.92 -10.40
CA ILE A 209 -10.52 -12.64 -10.03
C ILE A 209 -10.27 -14.14 -10.17
N THR A 210 -10.32 -14.82 -9.03
CA THR A 210 -10.05 -16.27 -8.92
C THR A 210 -11.26 -16.98 -8.31
N SER A 211 -11.25 -18.31 -8.32
CA SER A 211 -12.21 -19.12 -7.56
C SER A 211 -11.50 -19.93 -6.49
N TYR A 212 -12.24 -20.38 -5.47
CA TYR A 212 -11.77 -21.47 -4.62
C TYR A 212 -11.58 -22.71 -5.49
N ILE A 213 -10.33 -23.02 -5.87
CA ILE A 213 -9.99 -24.31 -6.48
C ILE A 213 -9.65 -25.24 -5.32
N ASN A 214 -10.54 -26.18 -4.99
CA ASN A 214 -10.11 -27.37 -4.25
C ASN A 214 -9.25 -28.18 -5.20
N LYS A 215 -7.94 -28.25 -4.94
CA LYS A 215 -7.07 -29.25 -5.54
C LYS A 215 -7.32 -30.58 -4.81
N ASP A 216 -8.42 -31.24 -5.13
CA ASP A 216 -8.62 -32.65 -4.81
C ASP A 216 -9.42 -33.27 -5.96
N ASP A 217 -8.71 -33.71 -6.98
CA ASP A 217 -9.09 -34.78 -7.92
C ASP A 217 -7.83 -35.62 -8.24
#